data_AF-A0A397IXL0-F1
#
_entry.id   AF-A0A397IXL0-F1
#
_cell.length_a   1.000
_cell.length_b   1.000
_cell.length_c   1.000
_cell.angle_alpha   90.00
_cell.angle_beta   90.00
_cell.angle_gamma   90.00
#
_symmetry.space_group_name_H-M   'P 1'
#
loop_
_entity.id
_entity.type
_entity.pdbx_description
1 polymer ?
#
loop_
_entity_poly.entity_id
_entity_poly.type
_entity_poly.pdbx_seq_one_letter_code
_entity_poly.pdbx_strand_id
1 'polypeptide(L)'
;MFSSKIRLFRYPRQVLFLPRQNLVSRNSDRASFQSSLYRSYTNPVPNDSEKWKSAWDKKWIQTWNEKRIPVQAYLCSVGWKDIFLLLINGGAIFFSGDLLYLWWVSNSNKRHITETMEKGTRPISAVTENMYVSRPEITKRLTEIYKADKGHSSYHLICGENGTGKTTITKKAANEVGQGVIYIDFPANFEKLGDAFGKALNFTFEEDASFVMKLKSEMFGVKTDEQQSHSKWMRAVNAFIRAAKVYKEKHGKPPVIIYDNVNQLIPEKAKFLDILQDEAKFNADESTCITIFITSEGSVPRRMELIEIGDLNEKESKEYLINKYNIKEDDAKKLYEMVGGRIVNLKDAAEDYTTGKSFEDIKKKIFNEVFSNFERANVNPGQKNHEAAKIIIKTLLNSNNVLHVSMLRELTNVEPGDLLENNVFAYHPKDMTVTFQSRSIEYYIQENVKKFI
;
A
#
# COMPACT_ATOMS: atom_id res chain seq x y z
N MET A 1 -42.52 -3.60 -42.07
CA MET A 1 -41.59 -3.99 -43.15
C MET A 1 -40.58 -2.85 -43.31
N PHE A 2 -39.29 -3.19 -43.28
CA PHE A 2 -38.13 -2.28 -43.21
C PHE A 2 -38.12 -1.15 -44.26
N SER A 3 -37.61 0.05 -43.90
CA SER A 3 -36.30 0.55 -44.37
C SER A 3 -36.10 2.07 -44.24
N SER A 4 -35.05 2.42 -43.49
CA SER A 4 -34.07 3.51 -43.64
C SER A 4 -34.48 4.96 -44.00
N LYS A 5 -34.14 5.89 -43.08
CA LYS A 5 -33.21 7.03 -43.32
C LYS A 5 -33.04 7.84 -42.02
N ILE A 6 -31.95 7.59 -41.29
CA ILE A 6 -31.46 8.49 -40.23
C ILE A 6 -30.25 9.22 -40.82
N ARG A 7 -30.36 10.54 -40.94
CA ARG A 7 -29.24 11.45 -41.22
C ARG A 7 -28.90 12.22 -39.94
N LEU A 8 -27.62 12.11 -39.57
CA LEU A 8 -26.72 13.12 -39.01
C LEU A 8 -27.10 13.82 -37.70
N PHE A 9 -26.26 13.63 -36.67
CA PHE A 9 -25.38 14.69 -36.16
C PHE A 9 -24.13 14.05 -35.52
N ARG A 10 -22.99 14.16 -36.23
CA ARG A 10 -21.64 13.89 -35.70
C ARG A 10 -21.16 15.15 -34.98
N TYR A 11 -20.89 15.07 -33.68
CA TYR A 11 -20.07 16.07 -32.99
C TYR A 11 -18.61 15.62 -33.00
N PRO A 12 -17.68 16.36 -33.62
CA PRO A 12 -16.26 16.18 -33.36
C PRO A 12 -15.89 16.94 -32.08
N ARG A 13 -15.56 16.22 -30.99
CA ARG A 13 -14.81 16.83 -29.88
C ARG A 13 -13.38 17.05 -30.34
N GLN A 14 -13.09 18.28 -30.75
CA GLN A 14 -11.74 18.80 -30.86
C GLN A 14 -11.10 18.80 -29.47
N VAL A 15 -10.04 18.02 -29.31
CA VAL A 15 -9.13 18.15 -28.17
C VAL A 15 -8.25 19.36 -28.47
N LEU A 16 -8.51 20.47 -27.78
CA LEU A 16 -7.66 21.66 -27.77
C LEU A 16 -6.34 21.31 -27.06
N PHE A 17 -5.34 20.93 -27.84
CA PHE A 17 -3.95 21.03 -27.42
C PHE A 17 -3.57 22.51 -27.43
N LEU A 18 -3.39 23.09 -26.24
CA LEU A 18 -2.69 24.37 -26.11
C LEU A 18 -1.19 24.14 -26.38
N PRO A 19 -0.60 24.83 -27.37
CA PRO A 19 0.82 24.69 -27.66
C PRO A 19 1.63 25.51 -26.67
N ARG A 20 2.50 24.86 -25.89
CA ARG A 20 3.56 25.57 -25.17
C ARG A 20 4.66 25.92 -26.19
N GLN A 21 4.89 27.21 -26.31
CA GLN A 21 5.79 27.82 -27.28
C GLN A 21 7.24 27.36 -27.11
N ASN A 22 7.90 27.28 -28.26
CA ASN A 22 9.30 26.95 -28.47
C ASN A 22 10.26 27.88 -27.70
N LEU A 23 11.28 27.26 -27.08
CA LEU A 23 12.61 27.84 -26.93
C LEU A 23 13.63 26.83 -27.47
N VAL A 24 13.94 27.02 -28.75
CA VAL A 24 15.10 26.55 -29.54
C VAL A 24 16.37 27.20 -28.93
N SER A 25 17.57 26.65 -28.79
CA SER A 25 18.28 25.45 -29.25
C SER A 25 19.65 25.39 -28.55
N ARG A 26 20.27 24.21 -28.39
CA ARG A 26 21.50 23.81 -29.11
C ARG A 26 22.03 22.45 -28.65
N ASN A 27 21.90 21.49 -29.57
CA ASN A 27 22.75 20.35 -29.90
C ASN A 27 23.86 19.93 -28.92
N SER A 28 23.74 18.70 -28.42
CA SER A 28 24.83 17.71 -28.55
C SER A 28 24.24 16.31 -28.70
N ASP A 29 24.42 15.77 -29.89
CA ASP A 29 24.40 14.38 -30.34
C ASP A 29 23.58 13.31 -29.60
N ARG A 30 22.61 12.81 -30.36
CA ARG A 30 21.93 11.52 -30.17
C ARG A 30 22.95 10.38 -30.18
N ALA A 31 23.41 9.97 -29.01
CA ALA A 31 23.76 8.58 -28.76
C ALA A 31 22.53 7.88 -28.20
N SER A 32 21.89 7.07 -29.04
CA SER A 32 20.81 6.17 -28.69
C SER A 32 21.32 5.09 -27.72
N PHE A 33 21.36 5.39 -26.42
CA PHE A 33 21.49 4.38 -25.38
C PHE A 33 20.10 4.01 -24.89
N GLN A 34 19.58 2.93 -25.48
CA GLN A 34 18.40 2.22 -25.01
C GLN A 34 18.57 1.88 -23.52
N SER A 35 17.55 2.25 -22.76
CA SER A 35 17.31 1.93 -21.37
C SER A 35 17.49 0.43 -21.07
N SER A 36 18.59 0.05 -20.42
CA SER A 36 18.82 -1.29 -19.87
C SER A 36 18.32 -1.44 -18.42
N LEU A 37 17.31 -0.67 -18.02
CA LEU A 37 16.43 -1.04 -16.89
C LEU A 37 15.30 -2.00 -17.30
N TYR A 38 15.31 -2.45 -18.56
CA TYR A 38 14.43 -3.50 -19.05
C TYR A 38 15.10 -4.87 -18.92
N ARG A 39 14.83 -5.53 -17.79
CA ARG A 39 14.70 -6.99 -17.77
C ARG A 39 13.54 -7.42 -16.89
N SER A 40 12.37 -6.86 -17.17
CA SER A 40 11.13 -7.63 -17.04
C SER A 40 11.01 -8.48 -18.30
N TYR A 41 10.90 -9.80 -18.14
CA TYR A 41 10.48 -10.67 -19.23
C TYR A 41 9.09 -10.21 -19.70
N THR A 42 9.04 -9.52 -20.83
CA THR A 42 7.79 -9.32 -21.57
C THR A 42 8.04 -9.73 -23.01
N ASN A 43 7.65 -10.96 -23.34
CA ASN A 43 7.16 -11.21 -24.69
C ASN A 43 5.90 -10.34 -24.90
N PRO A 44 5.61 -9.85 -26.12
CA PRO A 44 4.36 -9.16 -26.38
C PRO A 44 3.23 -10.20 -26.30
N VAL A 45 2.35 -10.11 -25.31
CA VAL A 45 1.24 -11.06 -25.13
C VAL A 45 -0.10 -10.29 -25.02
N PRO A 46 -1.13 -10.70 -25.78
CA PRO A 46 -2.41 -10.01 -25.91
C PRO A 46 -3.34 -10.33 -24.74
N ASN A 47 -4.25 -9.39 -24.42
CA ASN A 47 -5.38 -9.48 -23.47
C ASN A 47 -5.41 -10.74 -22.58
N ASP A 48 -4.55 -10.73 -21.56
CA ASP A 48 -4.20 -11.93 -20.79
C ASP A 48 -5.08 -12.10 -19.54
N SER A 49 -5.81 -11.07 -19.06
CA SER A 49 -6.58 -11.17 -17.81
C SER A 49 -7.73 -12.20 -17.86
N GLU A 50 -8.38 -12.35 -19.01
CA GLU A 50 -9.38 -13.40 -19.26
C GLU A 50 -8.73 -14.77 -19.49
N LYS A 51 -7.54 -14.78 -20.11
CA LYS A 51 -6.76 -16.00 -20.35
C LYS A 51 -6.22 -16.60 -19.06
N TRP A 52 -5.76 -15.79 -18.11
CA TRP A 52 -5.24 -16.21 -16.81
C TRP A 52 -6.32 -16.75 -15.89
N LYS A 53 -7.51 -16.12 -15.84
CA LYS A 53 -8.70 -16.72 -15.19
C LYS A 53 -9.03 -18.10 -15.79
N SER A 54 -9.01 -18.21 -17.12
CA SER A 54 -9.30 -19.48 -17.80
C SER A 54 -8.20 -20.55 -17.70
N ALA A 55 -6.93 -20.15 -17.62
CA ALA A 55 -5.77 -21.06 -17.61
C ALA A 55 -5.52 -21.66 -16.23
N TRP A 56 -5.83 -20.91 -15.16
CA TRP A 56 -5.84 -21.43 -13.80
C TRP A 56 -7.02 -22.39 -13.57
N ASP A 57 -8.21 -22.09 -14.10
CA ASP A 57 -9.37 -22.99 -14.05
C ASP A 57 -9.16 -24.28 -14.87
N LYS A 58 -8.47 -24.21 -16.02
CA LYS A 58 -8.26 -25.37 -16.91
C LYS A 58 -7.22 -26.37 -16.42
N LYS A 59 -6.21 -25.95 -15.66
CA LYS A 59 -5.12 -26.85 -15.18
C LYS A 59 -5.61 -27.89 -14.16
N TRP A 60 -6.79 -27.69 -13.57
CA TRP A 60 -7.35 -28.56 -12.53
C TRP A 60 -8.44 -29.52 -13.01
N ILE A 61 -8.93 -29.39 -14.25
CA ILE A 61 -9.98 -30.28 -14.80
C ILE A 61 -9.38 -31.63 -15.29
N GLN A 62 -8.06 -31.74 -15.44
CA GLN A 62 -7.40 -32.91 -16.04
C GLN A 62 -7.07 -34.08 -15.10
N THR A 63 -7.27 -33.97 -13.79
CA THR A 63 -7.08 -35.10 -12.85
C THR A 63 -8.42 -35.76 -12.52
N TRP A 64 -9.10 -36.29 -13.54
CA TRP A 64 -10.31 -37.10 -13.38
C TRP A 64 -10.32 -38.24 -14.39
N ASN A 65 -9.82 -39.39 -13.96
CA ASN A 65 -10.35 -40.68 -14.40
C ASN A 65 -10.01 -41.77 -13.39
N GLU A 66 -10.95 -42.70 -13.23
CA GLU A 66 -10.87 -43.98 -12.50
C GLU A 66 -11.04 -43.97 -10.96
N LYS A 67 -12.29 -44.17 -10.51
CA LYS A 67 -12.78 -45.46 -9.96
C LYS A 67 -14.14 -45.27 -9.27
N ARG A 68 -15.19 -45.81 -9.89
CA ARG A 68 -16.47 -46.09 -9.23
C ARG A 68 -16.33 -47.38 -8.43
N ILE A 69 -16.77 -47.38 -7.17
CA ILE A 69 -17.07 -48.60 -6.39
C ILE A 69 -18.54 -48.50 -5.97
N PRO A 70 -19.35 -49.57 -6.13
CA PRO A 70 -20.81 -49.49 -6.00
C PRO A 70 -21.23 -49.63 -4.54
N VAL A 71 -21.88 -48.60 -3.99
CA VAL A 71 -22.55 -48.69 -2.68
C VAL A 71 -23.92 -49.30 -2.91
N GLN A 72 -23.96 -50.62 -3.01
CA GLN A 72 -25.19 -51.37 -3.23
C GLN A 72 -25.26 -52.57 -2.28
N ALA A 73 -25.18 -52.29 -0.98
CA ALA A 73 -25.51 -53.26 0.06
C ALA A 73 -25.57 -52.58 1.43
N TYR A 74 -26.53 -51.68 1.65
CA TYR A 74 -27.08 -51.44 2.99
C TYR A 74 -28.38 -50.66 2.77
N LEU A 75 -29.43 -51.01 3.52
CA LEU A 75 -30.74 -50.35 3.63
C LEU A 75 -31.94 -51.11 3.02
N CYS A 76 -32.35 -52.17 3.71
CA CYS A 76 -33.76 -52.53 3.90
C CYS A 76 -33.89 -52.74 5.43
N SER A 77 -34.60 -51.92 6.20
CA SER A 77 -36.06 -51.94 6.29
C SER A 77 -36.59 -50.73 7.10
N VAL A 78 -36.91 -49.64 6.42
CA VAL A 78 -37.87 -48.62 6.90
C VAL A 78 -38.61 -48.14 5.65
N GLY A 79 -39.85 -47.64 5.74
CA GLY A 79 -40.59 -47.13 4.58
C GLY A 79 -39.83 -46.00 3.87
N TRP A 80 -39.00 -46.35 2.88
CA TRP A 80 -38.11 -45.41 2.19
C TRP A 80 -38.87 -44.28 1.52
N LYS A 81 -40.11 -44.50 1.10
CA LYS A 81 -40.94 -43.45 0.49
C LYS A 81 -41.24 -42.33 1.47
N ASP A 82 -41.58 -42.66 2.73
CA ASP A 82 -41.95 -41.66 3.73
C ASP A 82 -40.71 -40.93 4.27
N ILE A 83 -39.60 -41.63 4.49
CA ILE A 83 -38.31 -41.01 4.84
C ILE A 83 -37.78 -40.15 3.68
N PHE A 84 -37.90 -40.60 2.44
CA PHE A 84 -37.46 -39.85 1.26
C PHE A 84 -38.32 -38.61 1.03
N LEU A 85 -39.63 -38.67 1.24
CA LEU A 85 -40.52 -37.50 1.24
C LEU A 85 -40.23 -36.55 2.41
N LEU A 86 -39.92 -37.06 3.60
CA LEU A 86 -39.50 -36.23 4.75
C LEU A 86 -38.11 -35.61 4.56
N LEU A 87 -37.19 -36.28 3.87
CA LEU A 87 -35.87 -35.78 3.50
C LEU A 87 -35.94 -34.79 2.33
N ILE A 88 -36.84 -34.98 1.36
CA ILE A 88 -37.06 -34.02 0.27
C ILE A 88 -37.78 -32.78 0.81
N ASN A 89 -38.84 -32.93 1.59
CA ASN A 89 -39.59 -31.79 2.14
C ASN A 89 -38.80 -31.10 3.26
N GLY A 90 -38.22 -31.85 4.18
CA GLY A 90 -37.34 -31.32 5.23
C GLY A 90 -36.07 -30.72 4.64
N GLY A 91 -35.41 -31.43 3.73
CA GLY A 91 -34.24 -30.92 3.01
C GLY A 91 -34.54 -29.65 2.24
N ALA A 92 -35.65 -29.56 1.50
CA ALA A 92 -36.05 -28.34 0.79
C ALA A 92 -36.31 -27.16 1.75
N ILE A 93 -36.89 -27.41 2.93
CA ILE A 93 -37.07 -26.38 3.97
C ILE A 93 -35.71 -25.94 4.53
N PHE A 94 -34.78 -26.86 4.80
CA PHE A 94 -33.43 -26.54 5.23
C PHE A 94 -32.64 -25.77 4.15
N PHE A 95 -32.69 -26.19 2.89
CA PHE A 95 -32.05 -25.51 1.77
C PHE A 95 -32.63 -24.11 1.52
N SER A 96 -33.95 -23.96 1.58
CA SER A 96 -34.59 -22.65 1.44
C SER A 96 -34.27 -21.73 2.62
N GLY A 97 -34.21 -22.26 3.83
CA GLY A 97 -33.72 -21.53 5.01
C GLY A 97 -32.27 -21.05 4.86
N ASP A 98 -31.38 -21.91 4.37
CA ASP A 98 -29.97 -21.58 4.11
C ASP A 98 -29.82 -20.51 3.01
N LEU A 99 -30.63 -20.59 1.94
CA LEU A 99 -30.68 -19.55 0.88
C LEU A 99 -31.22 -18.21 1.40
N LEU A 100 -32.25 -18.25 2.26
CA LEU A 100 -32.77 -17.04 2.92
C LEU A 100 -31.72 -16.43 3.86
N TYR A 101 -30.98 -17.26 4.59
CA TYR A 101 -29.86 -16.81 5.41
C TYR A 101 -28.76 -16.14 4.56
N LEU A 102 -28.35 -16.77 3.45
CA LEU A 102 -27.38 -16.18 2.49
C LEU A 102 -27.85 -14.84 1.93
N TRP A 103 -29.13 -14.75 1.55
CA TRP A 103 -29.73 -13.51 1.08
C TRP A 103 -29.73 -12.43 2.18
N TRP A 104 -30.10 -12.80 3.40
CA TRP A 104 -30.10 -11.90 4.56
C TRP A 104 -28.69 -11.38 4.88
N VAL A 105 -27.68 -12.26 4.97
CA VAL A 105 -26.28 -11.88 5.19
C VAL A 105 -25.79 -10.95 4.08
N SER A 106 -26.06 -11.29 2.81
CA SER A 106 -25.65 -10.47 1.66
C SER A 106 -26.27 -9.06 1.70
N ASN A 107 -27.55 -8.96 2.04
CA ASN A 107 -28.24 -7.67 2.15
C ASN A 107 -27.76 -6.87 3.37
N SER A 108 -27.48 -7.55 4.48
CA SER A 108 -26.89 -6.94 5.68
C SER A 108 -25.51 -6.34 5.37
N ASN A 109 -24.65 -7.10 4.69
CA ASN A 109 -23.33 -6.64 4.25
C ASN A 109 -23.42 -5.43 3.31
N LYS A 110 -24.38 -5.42 2.36
CA LYS A 110 -24.62 -4.26 1.49
C LYS A 110 -24.99 -3.01 2.29
N ARG A 111 -25.86 -3.16 3.29
CA ARG A 111 -26.24 -2.06 4.18
C ARG A 111 -25.04 -1.56 4.98
N HIS A 112 -24.29 -2.46 5.61
CA HIS A 112 -23.14 -2.10 6.43
C HIS A 112 -22.06 -1.37 5.63
N ILE A 113 -21.69 -1.85 4.44
CA ILE A 113 -20.72 -1.13 3.60
C ILE A 113 -21.24 0.27 3.25
N THR A 114 -22.52 0.39 2.89
CA THR A 114 -23.10 1.70 2.54
C THR A 114 -23.04 2.65 3.74
N GLU A 115 -23.39 2.18 4.94
CA GLU A 115 -23.26 2.95 6.18
C GLU A 115 -21.81 3.33 6.49
N THR A 116 -20.85 2.42 6.27
CA THR A 116 -19.41 2.68 6.41
C THR A 116 -18.95 3.77 5.44
N MET A 117 -19.42 3.77 4.20
CA MET A 117 -19.11 4.81 3.21
C MET A 117 -19.66 6.18 3.61
N GLU A 118 -20.86 6.22 4.19
CA GLU A 118 -21.46 7.48 4.68
C GLU A 118 -20.75 8.04 5.91
N LYS A 119 -20.21 7.18 6.79
CA LYS A 119 -19.53 7.63 8.02
C LYS A 119 -18.03 7.85 7.83
N GLY A 120 -17.42 7.12 6.90
CA GLY A 120 -15.99 6.85 6.85
C GLY A 120 -15.56 5.82 7.88
N THR A 121 -14.39 5.21 7.69
CA THR A 121 -13.84 4.26 8.68
C THR A 121 -13.31 4.92 9.94
N ARG A 122 -12.98 6.22 9.85
CA ARG A 122 -12.46 7.06 10.94
C ARG A 122 -11.39 6.35 11.79
N PRO A 123 -10.22 6.03 11.21
CA PRO A 123 -9.20 5.25 11.88
C PRO A 123 -8.74 5.90 13.19
N ILE A 124 -8.57 5.08 14.23
CA ILE A 124 -8.09 5.53 15.53
C ILE A 124 -6.65 6.05 15.38
N SER A 125 -6.44 7.29 15.80
CA SER A 125 -5.11 7.90 15.89
C SER A 125 -4.38 7.33 17.09
N ALA A 126 -3.24 6.66 16.87
CA ALA A 126 -2.40 6.14 17.95
C ALA A 126 -1.63 7.25 18.70
N VAL A 127 -1.52 8.42 18.09
CA VAL A 127 -0.80 9.57 18.65
C VAL A 127 -1.80 10.47 19.36
N THR A 128 -1.54 10.73 20.64
CA THR A 128 -2.30 11.71 21.43
C THR A 128 -2.15 13.11 20.81
N GLU A 129 -3.21 13.90 20.85
CA GLU A 129 -3.24 15.22 20.18
C GLU A 129 -2.14 16.17 20.68
N ASN A 130 -1.71 15.99 21.93
CA ASN A 130 -0.57 16.71 22.50
C ASN A 130 0.78 16.32 21.89
N MET A 131 0.98 15.13 21.32
CA MET A 131 2.23 14.69 20.69
C MET A 131 2.25 14.90 19.17
N TYR A 132 1.14 15.32 18.57
CA TYR A 132 1.05 15.55 17.13
C TYR A 132 1.76 16.86 16.72
N VAL A 133 2.60 16.78 15.67
CA VAL A 133 3.18 17.93 14.98
C VAL A 133 2.36 18.26 13.76
N SER A 134 1.87 19.50 13.67
CA SER A 134 1.06 19.96 12.55
C SER A 134 1.90 20.16 11.30
N ARG A 135 1.46 19.57 10.18
CA ARG A 135 2.03 19.79 8.84
C ARG A 135 0.97 20.36 7.90
N PRO A 136 0.61 21.65 8.02
CA PRO A 136 -0.62 22.20 7.46
C PRO A 136 -0.67 22.10 5.92
N GLU A 137 0.45 22.28 5.23
CA GLU A 137 0.49 22.21 3.75
C GLU A 137 0.18 20.79 3.24
N ILE A 138 0.83 19.78 3.82
CA ILE A 138 0.62 18.37 3.45
C ILE A 138 -0.79 17.92 3.85
N THR A 139 -1.22 18.24 5.07
CA THR A 139 -2.57 17.92 5.55
C THR A 139 -3.63 18.56 4.64
N LYS A 140 -3.46 19.84 4.28
CA LYS A 140 -4.38 20.52 3.37
C LYS A 140 -4.44 19.80 2.01
N ARG A 141 -3.30 19.49 1.40
CA ARG A 141 -3.25 18.75 0.12
C ARG A 141 -3.94 17.39 0.22
N LEU A 142 -3.72 16.63 1.29
CA LEU A 142 -4.39 15.35 1.51
C LEU A 142 -5.90 15.51 1.68
N THR A 143 -6.36 16.50 2.46
CA THR A 143 -7.79 16.76 2.63
C THR A 143 -8.47 17.19 1.33
N GLU A 144 -7.77 17.92 0.46
CA GLU A 144 -8.26 18.29 -0.88
C GLU A 144 -8.43 17.06 -1.76
N ILE A 145 -7.43 16.16 -1.78
CA ILE A 145 -7.53 14.86 -2.48
C ILE A 145 -8.70 14.04 -1.94
N TYR A 146 -8.86 13.98 -0.61
CA TYR A 146 -9.87 13.13 0.02
C TYR A 146 -11.29 13.67 -0.19
N LYS A 147 -11.43 14.98 -0.35
CA LYS A 147 -12.73 15.60 -0.64
C LYS A 147 -13.23 15.28 -2.05
N ALA A 148 -12.33 14.90 -2.96
CA ALA A 148 -12.53 14.53 -4.36
C ALA A 148 -13.26 15.60 -5.20
N ASP A 149 -12.68 16.04 -6.31
CA ASP A 149 -13.37 16.94 -7.25
C ASP A 149 -14.34 16.16 -8.16
N LYS A 150 -15.39 16.83 -8.64
CA LYS A 150 -16.40 16.25 -9.52
C LYS A 150 -15.78 15.89 -10.87
N GLY A 151 -15.44 14.61 -11.03
CA GLY A 151 -15.09 14.03 -12.34
C GLY A 151 -13.67 13.53 -12.49
N HIS A 152 -12.86 13.56 -11.43
CA HIS A 152 -11.51 13.00 -11.45
C HIS A 152 -11.35 11.92 -10.39
N SER A 153 -10.86 10.78 -10.86
CA SER A 153 -10.44 9.65 -10.07
C SER A 153 -8.98 9.42 -10.39
N SER A 154 -8.16 9.61 -9.39
CA SER A 154 -6.71 9.49 -9.44
C SER A 154 -6.29 8.38 -8.51
N TYR A 155 -5.07 7.90 -8.71
CA TYR A 155 -4.42 7.02 -7.76
C TYR A 155 -3.10 7.67 -7.34
N HIS A 156 -2.93 7.81 -6.02
CA HIS A 156 -1.82 8.54 -5.41
C HIS A 156 -0.95 7.58 -4.60
N LEU A 157 0.33 7.93 -4.49
CA LEU A 157 1.29 7.24 -3.65
C LEU A 157 1.84 8.20 -2.61
N ILE A 158 1.65 7.89 -1.34
CA ILE A 158 2.30 8.55 -0.21
C ILE A 158 3.53 7.73 0.15
N CYS A 159 4.70 8.32 -0.09
CA CYS A 159 6.00 7.70 0.20
C CYS A 159 6.76 8.54 1.23
N GLY A 160 7.74 7.93 1.86
CA GLY A 160 8.68 8.58 2.73
C GLY A 160 9.34 7.56 3.63
N GLU A 161 10.36 8.00 4.33
CA GLU A 161 11.16 7.13 5.19
C GLU A 161 10.33 6.60 6.37
N ASN A 162 10.76 5.49 6.95
CA ASN A 162 10.06 4.96 8.12
C ASN A 162 10.17 5.95 9.29
N GLY A 163 9.09 6.14 10.04
CA GLY A 163 9.07 7.06 11.18
C GLY A 163 8.93 8.56 10.86
N THR A 164 8.57 8.96 9.63
CA THR A 164 8.28 10.37 9.29
C THR A 164 6.85 10.83 9.62
N GLY A 165 5.97 9.91 10.04
CA GLY A 165 4.60 10.22 10.45
C GLY A 165 3.53 10.11 9.35
N LYS A 166 3.82 9.40 8.24
CA LYS A 166 2.89 9.17 7.12
C LYS A 166 1.49 8.70 7.54
N THR A 167 1.45 7.59 8.29
CA THR A 167 0.21 7.01 8.85
C THR A 167 -0.52 8.00 9.73
N THR A 168 0.18 8.73 10.61
CA THR A 168 -0.43 9.69 11.54
C THR A 168 -1.10 10.85 10.81
N ILE A 169 -0.43 11.45 9.83
CA ILE A 169 -0.97 12.58 9.04
C ILE A 169 -2.16 12.10 8.19
N THR A 170 -2.04 10.93 7.56
CA THR A 170 -3.09 10.35 6.73
C THR A 170 -4.35 10.04 7.54
N LYS A 171 -4.21 9.42 8.72
CA LYS A 171 -5.34 9.16 9.63
C LYS A 171 -6.02 10.44 10.07
N LYS A 172 -5.26 11.50 10.37
CA LYS A 172 -5.81 12.81 10.72
C LYS A 172 -6.63 13.40 9.56
N ALA A 173 -6.07 13.46 8.37
CA ALA A 173 -6.79 13.95 7.18
C ALA A 173 -8.04 13.11 6.87
N ALA A 174 -7.96 11.79 7.06
CA ALA A 174 -9.10 10.88 6.87
C ALA A 174 -10.22 11.15 7.89
N ASN A 175 -9.87 11.43 9.14
CA ASN A 175 -10.82 11.79 10.20
C ASN A 175 -11.43 13.20 10.00
N GLU A 176 -10.65 14.15 9.49
CA GLU A 176 -11.13 15.51 9.17
C GLU A 176 -12.16 15.51 8.04
N VAL A 177 -11.95 14.69 7.00
CA VAL A 177 -12.93 14.55 5.90
C VAL A 177 -14.08 13.62 6.31
N GLY A 178 -13.76 12.47 6.90
CA GLY A 178 -14.71 11.47 7.38
C GLY A 178 -15.47 10.79 6.25
N GLN A 179 -16.51 11.45 5.75
CA GLN A 179 -17.45 10.87 4.78
C GLN A 179 -16.74 10.43 3.49
N GLY A 180 -17.00 9.19 3.06
CA GLY A 180 -16.47 8.64 1.82
C GLY A 180 -15.02 8.19 1.88
N VAL A 181 -14.36 8.26 3.04
CA VAL A 181 -12.96 7.82 3.21
C VAL A 181 -12.90 6.46 3.90
N ILE A 182 -12.39 5.45 3.18
CA ILE A 182 -12.17 4.10 3.66
C ILE A 182 -10.68 3.87 3.88
N TYR A 183 -10.31 3.65 5.13
CA TYR A 183 -8.93 3.38 5.54
C TYR A 183 -8.75 1.88 5.83
N ILE A 184 -7.75 1.27 5.19
CA ILE A 184 -7.40 -0.15 5.37
C ILE A 184 -5.92 -0.24 5.73
N ASP A 185 -5.65 -0.85 6.88
CA ASP A 185 -4.29 -1.13 7.36
C ASP A 185 -3.90 -2.55 6.93
N PHE A 186 -2.84 -2.68 6.13
CA PHE A 186 -2.41 -3.97 5.61
C PHE A 186 -1.69 -4.78 6.69
N PRO A 187 -2.07 -6.05 6.90
CA PRO A 187 -1.36 -6.93 7.81
C PRO A 187 -0.08 -7.46 7.17
N ALA A 188 0.94 -7.73 8.01
CA ALA A 188 2.15 -8.44 7.60
C ALA A 188 1.87 -9.88 7.12
N ASN A 189 0.92 -10.57 7.75
CA ASN A 189 0.50 -11.91 7.30
C ASN A 189 -0.64 -11.77 6.29
N PHE A 190 -0.40 -12.22 5.06
CA PHE A 190 -1.38 -12.23 3.97
C PHE A 190 -2.67 -13.00 4.31
N GLU A 191 -2.62 -14.03 5.16
CA GLU A 191 -3.80 -14.79 5.60
C GLU A 191 -4.81 -13.92 6.36
N LYS A 192 -4.36 -12.80 6.94
CA LYS A 192 -5.24 -11.86 7.66
C LYS A 192 -5.78 -10.74 6.76
N LEU A 193 -5.39 -10.70 5.50
CA LEU A 193 -5.77 -9.64 4.56
C LEU A 193 -7.29 -9.54 4.38
N GLY A 194 -7.95 -10.67 4.13
CA GLY A 194 -9.40 -10.72 4.00
C GLY A 194 -10.13 -10.21 5.23
N ASP A 195 -9.63 -10.53 6.42
CA ASP A 195 -10.22 -10.07 7.69
C ASP A 195 -9.97 -8.57 7.92
N ALA A 196 -8.82 -8.02 7.51
CA ALA A 196 -8.54 -6.59 7.57
C ALA A 196 -9.51 -5.79 6.68
N PHE A 197 -9.77 -6.26 5.46
CA PHE A 197 -10.78 -5.67 4.58
C PHE A 197 -12.20 -5.82 5.14
N GLY A 198 -12.54 -6.99 5.67
CA GLY A 198 -13.82 -7.23 6.33
C GLY A 198 -14.07 -6.26 7.47
N LYS A 199 -13.09 -6.10 8.36
CA LYS A 199 -13.15 -5.16 9.49
C LYS A 199 -13.30 -3.71 9.03
N ALA A 200 -12.50 -3.27 8.05
CA ALA A 200 -12.55 -1.89 7.57
C ALA A 200 -13.90 -1.56 6.91
N LEU A 201 -14.49 -2.52 6.19
CA LEU A 201 -15.76 -2.32 5.48
C LEU A 201 -17.00 -2.64 6.33
N ASN A 202 -16.80 -3.14 7.55
CA ASN A 202 -17.85 -3.76 8.37
C ASN A 202 -18.59 -4.87 7.61
N PHE A 203 -17.83 -5.70 6.90
CA PHE A 203 -18.30 -6.79 6.07
C PHE A 203 -18.02 -8.12 6.78
N THR A 204 -19.07 -8.91 7.00
CA THR A 204 -18.96 -10.24 7.60
C THR A 204 -18.82 -11.30 6.52
N PHE A 205 -18.12 -12.39 6.84
CA PHE A 205 -18.00 -13.56 5.97
C PHE A 205 -18.82 -14.74 6.52
N GLU A 206 -19.88 -14.44 7.27
CA GLU A 206 -20.72 -15.44 7.96
C GLU A 206 -21.41 -16.41 6.99
N GLU A 207 -21.57 -16.00 5.73
CA GLU A 207 -22.06 -16.86 4.68
C GLU A 207 -21.18 -18.10 4.42
N ASP A 208 -19.91 -18.07 4.85
CA ASP A 208 -19.02 -19.24 4.82
C ASP A 208 -19.47 -20.34 5.80
N ALA A 209 -20.31 -20.01 6.81
CA ALA A 209 -20.91 -20.98 7.73
C ALA A 209 -22.13 -21.71 7.11
N SER A 210 -22.68 -21.20 5.99
CA SER A 210 -23.84 -21.79 5.32
C SER A 210 -23.56 -23.20 4.83
N PHE A 211 -24.60 -24.03 4.82
CA PHE A 211 -24.49 -25.40 4.36
C PHE A 211 -24.13 -25.46 2.88
N VAL A 212 -24.70 -24.58 2.05
CA VAL A 212 -24.36 -24.47 0.63
C VAL A 212 -22.89 -24.12 0.41
N MET A 213 -22.31 -23.21 1.22
CA MET A 213 -20.88 -22.89 1.08
C MET A 213 -19.96 -23.98 1.62
N LYS A 214 -20.36 -24.69 2.68
CA LYS A 214 -19.62 -25.87 3.17
C LYS A 214 -19.59 -27.01 2.16
N LEU A 215 -20.74 -27.33 1.56
CA LEU A 215 -20.81 -28.28 0.45
C LEU A 215 -19.97 -27.83 -0.74
N LYS A 216 -19.97 -26.52 -1.05
CA LYS A 216 -19.11 -25.96 -2.09
C LYS A 216 -17.63 -25.99 -1.70
N SER A 217 -17.24 -25.88 -0.44
CA SER A 217 -15.83 -26.11 -0.07
C SER A 217 -15.45 -27.58 -0.13
N GLU A 218 -16.32 -28.49 0.31
CA GLU A 218 -16.06 -29.93 0.29
C GLU A 218 -16.00 -30.49 -1.14
N MET A 219 -16.89 -30.06 -2.04
CA MET A 219 -16.86 -30.43 -3.45
C MET A 219 -15.65 -29.86 -4.21
N PHE A 220 -15.12 -28.71 -3.77
CA PHE A 220 -14.04 -28.00 -4.48
C PHE A 220 -12.67 -28.14 -3.79
N GLY A 221 -12.57 -28.97 -2.74
CA GLY A 221 -11.33 -29.27 -2.02
C GLY A 221 -11.01 -28.34 -0.85
N VAL A 222 -10.14 -28.83 0.05
CA VAL A 222 -9.65 -28.08 1.22
C VAL A 222 -8.89 -26.84 0.74
N LYS A 223 -9.37 -25.65 1.12
CA LYS A 223 -8.70 -24.37 0.83
C LYS A 223 -7.62 -24.13 1.87
N THR A 224 -6.44 -23.67 1.46
CA THR A 224 -5.44 -23.15 2.40
C THR A 224 -5.92 -21.83 3.02
N ASP A 225 -5.41 -21.47 4.19
CA ASP A 225 -5.76 -20.21 4.89
C ASP A 225 -5.52 -18.98 4.00
N GLU A 226 -4.45 -19.00 3.19
CA GLU A 226 -4.18 -17.97 2.20
C GLU A 226 -5.25 -17.86 1.09
N GLN A 227 -5.73 -19.00 0.57
CA GLN A 227 -6.76 -19.03 -0.45
C GLN A 227 -8.09 -18.51 0.10
N GLN A 228 -8.39 -18.85 1.35
CA GLN A 228 -9.56 -18.32 2.03
C GLN A 228 -9.46 -16.80 2.20
N SER A 229 -8.29 -16.30 2.62
CA SER A 229 -8.06 -14.87 2.79
C SER A 229 -8.15 -14.08 1.48
N HIS A 230 -7.54 -14.59 0.40
CA HIS A 230 -7.65 -13.99 -0.92
C HIS A 230 -9.10 -13.98 -1.43
N SER A 231 -9.85 -15.06 -1.20
CA SER A 231 -11.26 -15.12 -1.57
C SER A 231 -12.10 -14.11 -0.77
N LYS A 232 -11.84 -13.97 0.53
CA LYS A 232 -12.49 -12.98 1.39
C LYS A 232 -12.20 -11.56 0.93
N TRP A 233 -10.93 -11.24 0.67
CA TRP A 233 -10.48 -9.96 0.13
C TRP A 233 -11.20 -9.62 -1.18
N MET A 234 -11.17 -10.52 -2.17
CA MET A 234 -11.81 -10.31 -3.48
C MET A 234 -13.31 -10.00 -3.35
N ARG A 235 -14.01 -10.65 -2.42
CA ARG A 235 -15.44 -10.40 -2.17
C ARG A 235 -15.67 -9.04 -1.55
N ALA A 236 -14.86 -8.68 -0.56
CA ALA A 236 -14.93 -7.40 0.13
C ALA A 236 -14.68 -6.23 -0.85
N VAL A 237 -13.67 -6.35 -1.71
CA VAL A 237 -13.36 -5.37 -2.76
C VAL A 237 -14.48 -5.25 -3.79
N ASN A 238 -15.02 -6.37 -4.28
CA ASN A 238 -16.17 -6.33 -5.20
C ASN A 238 -17.40 -5.67 -4.58
N ALA A 239 -17.65 -5.90 -3.29
CA ALA A 239 -18.74 -5.26 -2.57
C ALA A 239 -18.49 -3.75 -2.38
N PHE A 240 -17.25 -3.36 -2.07
CA PHE A 240 -16.82 -1.96 -2.02
C PHE A 240 -17.02 -1.26 -3.37
N ILE A 241 -16.58 -1.84 -4.50
CA ILE A 241 -16.75 -1.26 -5.84
C ILE A 241 -18.22 -1.01 -6.16
N ARG A 242 -19.11 -1.94 -5.81
CA ARG A 242 -20.57 -1.76 -5.99
C ARG A 242 -21.10 -0.62 -5.14
N ALA A 243 -20.68 -0.53 -3.87
CA ALA A 243 -21.08 0.54 -2.98
C ALA A 243 -20.50 1.91 -3.42
N ALA A 244 -19.29 1.91 -3.98
CA ALA A 244 -18.63 3.12 -4.47
C ALA A 244 -19.38 3.75 -5.64
N LYS A 245 -19.91 2.95 -6.55
CA LYS A 245 -20.78 3.42 -7.64
C LYS A 245 -22.05 4.09 -7.11
N VAL A 246 -22.73 3.45 -6.16
CA VAL A 246 -23.93 4.01 -5.50
C VAL A 246 -23.60 5.30 -4.75
N TYR A 247 -22.48 5.32 -4.01
CA TYR A 247 -22.01 6.51 -3.29
C TYR A 247 -21.75 7.68 -4.25
N LYS A 248 -21.08 7.40 -5.39
CA LYS A 248 -20.80 8.41 -6.42
C LYS A 248 -22.06 8.97 -7.05
N GLU A 249 -23.04 8.11 -7.37
CA GLU A 249 -24.33 8.54 -7.89
C GLU A 249 -25.07 9.45 -6.90
N LYS A 250 -25.01 9.12 -5.61
CA LYS A 250 -25.68 9.87 -4.54
C LYS A 250 -25.01 11.22 -4.24
N HIS A 251 -23.68 11.25 -4.15
CA HIS A 251 -22.93 12.43 -3.68
C HIS A 251 -22.28 13.23 -4.81
N GLY A 252 -22.34 12.75 -6.05
CA GLY A 252 -21.73 13.39 -7.23
C GLY A 252 -20.20 13.34 -7.24
N LYS A 253 -19.58 12.56 -6.35
CA LYS A 253 -18.12 12.43 -6.22
C LYS A 253 -17.72 11.01 -5.80
N PRO A 254 -16.59 10.48 -6.29
CA PRO A 254 -16.14 9.15 -5.90
C PRO A 254 -15.70 9.10 -4.43
N PRO A 255 -15.81 7.94 -3.76
CA PRO A 255 -15.19 7.69 -2.46
C PRO A 255 -13.67 7.49 -2.62
N VAL A 256 -12.96 7.51 -1.49
CA VAL A 256 -11.52 7.35 -1.38
C VAL A 256 -11.22 6.07 -0.61
N ILE A 257 -10.34 5.24 -1.14
CA ILE A 257 -9.80 4.07 -0.44
C ILE A 257 -8.30 4.25 -0.20
N ILE A 258 -7.88 4.08 1.04
CA ILE A 258 -6.51 4.26 1.50
C ILE A 258 -5.98 2.90 1.95
N TYR A 259 -4.91 2.45 1.31
CA TYR A 259 -4.15 1.26 1.63
C TYR A 259 -2.88 1.68 2.37
N ASP A 260 -2.86 1.49 3.69
CA ASP A 260 -1.67 1.74 4.52
C ASP A 260 -0.77 0.51 4.63
N ASN A 261 0.53 0.72 4.84
CA ASN A 261 1.52 -0.34 5.06
C ASN A 261 1.62 -1.40 3.96
N VAL A 262 1.45 -0.99 2.70
CA VAL A 262 1.43 -1.90 1.54
C VAL A 262 2.76 -2.65 1.37
N ASN A 263 3.86 -2.07 1.85
CA ASN A 263 5.18 -2.69 1.84
C ASN A 263 5.29 -3.97 2.70
N GLN A 264 4.42 -4.16 3.68
CA GLN A 264 4.46 -5.37 4.51
C GLN A 264 4.17 -6.65 3.69
N LEU A 265 3.52 -6.53 2.52
CA LEU A 265 3.21 -7.66 1.64
C LEU A 265 4.33 -8.03 0.65
N ILE A 266 5.34 -7.17 0.53
CA ILE A 266 6.30 -7.21 -0.58
C ILE A 266 7.36 -8.32 -0.46
N PRO A 267 7.78 -8.76 0.74
CA PRO A 267 8.68 -9.92 0.84
C PRO A 267 8.08 -11.21 0.27
N GLU A 268 6.75 -11.37 0.34
CA GLU A 268 6.09 -12.64 0.00
C GLU A 268 5.37 -12.61 -1.36
N LYS A 269 4.81 -11.47 -1.81
CA LYS A 269 3.84 -11.44 -2.93
C LYS A 269 3.91 -10.19 -3.82
N ALA A 270 5.04 -9.95 -4.49
CA ALA A 270 5.17 -8.87 -5.48
C ALA A 270 4.04 -8.83 -6.53
N LYS A 271 3.56 -9.99 -6.98
CA LYS A 271 2.44 -10.11 -7.93
C LYS A 271 1.12 -9.52 -7.42
N PHE A 272 0.90 -9.52 -6.10
CA PHE A 272 -0.32 -8.97 -5.51
C PHE A 272 -0.32 -7.44 -5.57
N LEU A 273 0.86 -6.82 -5.45
CA LEU A 273 1.00 -5.38 -5.63
C LEU A 273 0.63 -4.97 -7.06
N ASP A 274 1.03 -5.75 -8.07
CA ASP A 274 0.64 -5.50 -9.46
C ASP A 274 -0.88 -5.56 -9.63
N ILE A 275 -1.56 -6.53 -8.99
CA ILE A 275 -3.02 -6.63 -9.01
C ILE A 275 -3.67 -5.38 -8.39
N LEU A 276 -3.19 -4.93 -7.23
CA LEU A 276 -3.72 -3.71 -6.60
C LEU A 276 -3.48 -2.47 -7.47
N GLN A 277 -2.36 -2.38 -8.16
CA GLN A 277 -2.06 -1.28 -9.08
C GLN A 277 -2.98 -1.29 -10.30
N ASP A 278 -3.18 -2.45 -10.92
CA ASP A 278 -4.07 -2.62 -12.07
C ASP A 278 -5.51 -2.29 -11.68
N GLU A 279 -5.94 -2.70 -10.49
CA GLU A 279 -7.25 -2.35 -9.94
C GLU A 279 -7.39 -0.85 -9.64
N ALA A 280 -6.37 -0.22 -9.06
CA ALA A 280 -6.36 1.21 -8.83
C ALA A 280 -6.45 2.00 -10.14
N LYS A 281 -5.74 1.54 -11.17
CA LYS A 281 -5.81 2.11 -12.52
C LYS A 281 -7.19 1.95 -13.12
N PHE A 282 -7.77 0.75 -13.07
CA PHE A 282 -9.13 0.50 -13.58
C PHE A 282 -10.17 1.38 -12.87
N ASN A 283 -10.07 1.50 -11.54
CA ASN A 283 -10.96 2.36 -10.75
C ASN A 283 -10.79 3.84 -11.10
N ALA A 284 -9.58 4.27 -11.45
CA ALA A 284 -9.28 5.60 -11.93
C ALA A 284 -9.81 5.85 -13.36
N ASP A 285 -9.73 4.89 -14.26
CA ASP A 285 -10.26 5.02 -15.62
C ASP A 285 -11.81 5.06 -15.62
N GLU A 286 -12.45 4.23 -14.78
CA GLU A 286 -13.91 4.16 -14.63
C GLU A 286 -14.49 5.23 -13.69
N SER A 287 -13.62 6.02 -13.06
CA SER A 287 -13.98 6.93 -11.99
C SER A 287 -14.84 6.35 -10.88
N THR A 288 -14.51 5.13 -10.46
CA THR A 288 -15.24 4.44 -9.40
C THR A 288 -14.79 4.90 -8.01
N CYS A 289 -13.47 5.02 -7.77
CA CYS A 289 -12.92 5.50 -6.50
C CYS A 289 -11.55 6.16 -6.72
N ILE A 290 -11.12 6.96 -5.75
CA ILE A 290 -9.73 7.44 -5.64
C ILE A 290 -8.96 6.43 -4.78
N THR A 291 -7.79 6.00 -5.22
CA THR A 291 -6.99 5.00 -4.49
C THR A 291 -5.70 5.63 -3.98
N ILE A 292 -5.35 5.41 -2.71
CA ILE A 292 -4.15 5.96 -2.10
C ILE A 292 -3.33 4.83 -1.51
N PHE A 293 -2.10 4.68 -1.97
CA PHE A 293 -1.14 3.73 -1.41
C PHE A 293 -0.21 4.46 -0.46
N ILE A 294 0.04 3.89 0.72
CA ILE A 294 1.06 4.38 1.66
C ILE A 294 2.11 3.32 1.79
N THR A 295 3.35 3.72 1.53
CA THR A 295 4.50 2.82 1.58
C THR A 295 5.70 3.52 2.21
N SER A 296 6.56 2.75 2.85
CA SER A 296 7.91 3.21 3.19
C SER A 296 8.83 3.05 1.97
N GLU A 297 9.92 3.82 1.92
CA GLU A 297 10.88 3.78 0.81
C GLU A 297 11.41 2.37 0.52
N GLY A 298 11.79 2.13 -0.74
CA GLY A 298 12.35 0.86 -1.23
C GLY A 298 11.38 0.02 -2.08
N SER A 299 10.07 0.19 -1.91
CA SER A 299 9.07 -0.63 -2.61
C SER A 299 7.98 0.19 -3.29
N VAL A 300 8.41 1.18 -4.07
CA VAL A 300 7.58 2.23 -4.66
C VAL A 300 6.95 1.72 -5.96
N PRO A 301 5.61 1.63 -6.05
CA PRO A 301 4.91 1.52 -7.33
C PRO A 301 5.25 2.72 -8.24
N ARG A 302 6.08 2.51 -9.27
CA ARG A 302 6.67 3.62 -10.07
C ARG A 302 5.71 4.33 -11.04
N ARG A 303 4.40 4.06 -10.98
CA ARG A 303 3.40 4.54 -11.96
C ARG A 303 2.38 5.55 -11.41
N MET A 304 2.63 6.15 -10.25
CA MET A 304 1.63 6.93 -9.49
C MET A 304 2.03 8.40 -9.28
N GLU A 305 1.05 9.28 -9.05
CA GLU A 305 1.33 10.64 -8.55
C GLU A 305 1.87 10.55 -7.12
N LEU A 306 3.08 11.08 -6.90
CA LEU A 306 3.84 10.91 -5.67
C LEU A 306 3.69 12.10 -4.72
N ILE A 307 3.36 11.79 -3.46
CA ILE A 307 3.42 12.71 -2.33
C ILE A 307 4.48 12.18 -1.37
N GLU A 308 5.56 12.93 -1.20
CA GLU A 308 6.65 12.54 -0.32
C GLU A 308 6.54 13.25 1.03
N ILE A 309 6.61 12.48 2.11
CA ILE A 309 6.62 12.98 3.48
C ILE A 309 7.98 12.66 4.10
N GLY A 310 8.85 13.66 4.11
CA GLY A 310 10.18 13.58 4.70
C GLY A 310 10.23 13.99 6.17
N ASP A 311 11.46 14.13 6.65
CA ASP A 311 11.79 14.65 7.98
C ASP A 311 11.25 16.08 8.19
N LEU A 312 11.09 16.47 9.45
CA LEU A 312 10.79 17.86 9.84
C LEU A 312 12.00 18.75 9.58
N ASN A 313 11.77 20.03 9.28
CA ASN A 313 12.86 21.00 9.22
C ASN A 313 13.34 21.38 10.64
N GLU A 314 14.53 21.99 10.74
CA GLU A 314 15.13 22.37 12.03
C GLU A 314 14.17 23.18 12.93
N LYS A 315 13.43 24.13 12.35
CA LYS A 315 12.50 24.96 13.09
C LYS A 315 11.35 24.12 13.66
N GLU A 316 10.71 23.31 12.82
CA GLU A 316 9.63 22.40 13.23
C GLU A 316 10.10 21.40 14.29
N SER A 317 11.31 20.86 14.16
CA SER A 317 11.90 19.93 15.12
C SER A 317 12.17 20.58 16.47
N LYS A 318 12.78 21.78 16.49
CA LYS A 318 13.01 22.51 17.74
C LYS A 318 11.70 22.92 18.41
N GLU A 319 10.74 23.43 17.64
CA GLU A 319 9.41 23.74 18.16
C GLU A 319 8.71 22.51 18.75
N TYR A 320 8.85 21.34 18.13
CA TYR A 320 8.36 20.08 18.69
C TYR A 320 9.02 19.75 20.03
N LEU A 321 10.35 19.78 20.11
CA LEU A 321 11.09 19.45 21.34
C LEU A 321 10.78 20.44 22.48
N ILE A 322 10.76 21.73 22.17
CA ILE A 322 10.49 22.80 23.15
C ILE A 322 9.05 22.71 23.64
N ASN A 323 8.07 22.70 22.73
CA ASN A 323 6.67 22.81 23.12
C ASN A 323 6.10 21.51 23.71
N LYS A 324 6.60 20.35 23.28
CA LYS A 324 6.05 19.05 23.72
C LYS A 324 6.79 18.44 24.90
N TYR A 325 8.10 18.65 24.98
CA TYR A 325 8.95 18.07 26.03
C TYR A 325 9.53 19.11 26.99
N ASN A 326 9.20 20.41 26.80
CA ASN A 326 9.69 21.51 27.62
C ASN A 326 11.23 21.57 27.70
N ILE A 327 11.89 21.18 26.60
CA ILE A 327 13.36 21.19 26.47
C ILE A 327 13.81 22.61 26.14
N LYS A 328 14.93 23.05 26.74
CA LYS A 328 15.53 24.36 26.46
C LYS A 328 16.02 24.43 25.02
N GLU A 329 15.98 25.62 24.42
CA GLU A 329 16.32 25.81 23.00
C GLU A 329 17.72 25.30 22.62
N ASP A 330 18.74 25.57 23.44
CA ASP A 330 20.12 25.11 23.21
C ASP A 330 20.23 23.58 23.22
N ASP A 331 19.51 22.93 24.13
CA ASP A 331 19.50 21.47 24.24
C ASP A 331 18.65 20.83 23.14
N ALA A 332 17.55 21.47 22.74
CA ALA A 332 16.75 21.06 21.59
C ALA A 332 17.56 21.12 20.29
N LYS A 333 18.42 22.14 20.13
CA LYS A 333 19.34 22.25 19.00
C LYS A 333 20.34 21.09 18.98
N LYS A 334 20.96 20.75 20.11
CA LYS A 334 21.89 19.61 20.22
C LYS A 334 21.22 18.28 19.89
N LEU A 335 19.99 18.07 20.38
CA LEU A 335 19.22 16.88 20.04
C LEU A 335 18.93 16.82 18.54
N TYR A 336 18.48 17.92 17.94
CA TYR A 336 18.25 17.99 16.49
C TYR A 336 19.52 17.71 15.67
N GLU A 337 20.66 18.28 16.05
CA GLU A 337 21.94 18.01 15.37
C GLU A 337 22.31 16.53 15.41
N MET A 338 21.95 15.82 16.48
CA MET A 338 22.25 14.41 16.70
C MET A 338 21.28 13.46 15.99
N VAL A 339 19.97 13.73 16.01
CA VAL A 339 18.94 12.81 15.47
C VAL A 339 18.25 13.28 14.19
N GLY A 340 18.38 14.55 13.82
CA GLY A 340 17.71 15.17 12.68
C GLY A 340 16.22 15.42 12.89
N GLY A 341 15.50 15.49 11.78
CA GLY A 341 14.08 15.87 11.75
C GLY A 341 13.09 14.70 11.85
N ARG A 342 13.58 13.46 11.96
CA ARG A 342 12.72 12.27 12.02
C ARG A 342 11.93 12.24 13.31
N ILE A 343 10.60 12.29 13.20
CA ILE A 343 9.74 12.50 14.37
C ILE A 343 9.84 11.37 15.40
N VAL A 344 10.01 10.12 14.97
CA VAL A 344 10.24 8.98 15.88
C VAL A 344 11.56 9.12 16.64
N ASN A 345 12.64 9.46 15.95
CA ASN A 345 13.95 9.63 16.59
C ASN A 345 13.96 10.84 17.54
N LEU A 346 13.31 11.95 17.15
CA LEU A 346 13.12 13.12 17.99
C LEU A 346 12.34 12.78 19.25
N LYS A 347 11.26 12.02 19.12
CA LYS A 347 10.47 11.53 20.26
C LYS A 347 11.34 10.69 21.21
N ASP A 348 12.03 9.68 20.68
CA ASP A 348 12.83 8.76 21.48
C ASP A 348 13.98 9.47 22.21
N ALA A 349 14.65 10.40 21.51
CA ALA A 349 15.73 11.20 22.10
C ALA A 349 15.21 12.19 23.15
N ALA A 350 14.03 12.79 22.95
CA ALA A 350 13.40 13.68 23.92
C ALA A 350 12.94 12.93 25.18
N GLU A 351 12.38 11.73 25.03
CA GLU A 351 12.01 10.86 26.15
C GLU A 351 13.24 10.42 26.95
N ASP A 352 14.31 10.04 26.27
CA ASP A 352 15.59 9.70 26.91
C ASP A 352 16.19 10.90 27.65
N TYR A 353 16.17 12.09 27.05
CA TYR A 353 16.65 13.32 27.68
C TYR A 353 15.80 13.71 28.91
N THR A 354 14.47 13.65 28.80
CA THR A 354 13.54 14.01 29.90
C THR A 354 13.57 13.00 31.05
N THR A 355 13.99 11.75 30.81
CA THR A 355 14.25 10.75 31.85
C THR A 355 15.62 10.91 32.52
N GLY A 356 16.39 11.92 32.15
CA GLY A 356 17.66 12.30 32.79
C GLY A 356 18.90 11.65 32.19
N LYS A 357 18.81 11.00 31.03
CA LYS A 357 20.00 10.46 30.35
C LYS A 357 20.87 11.60 29.84
N SER A 358 22.18 11.38 29.88
CA SER A 358 23.13 12.35 29.32
C SER A 358 23.08 12.35 27.79
N PHE A 359 23.52 13.43 27.17
CA PHE A 359 23.70 13.49 25.71
C PHE A 359 24.62 12.38 25.19
N GLU A 360 25.62 11.99 25.96
CA GLU A 360 26.56 10.93 25.58
C GLU A 360 25.89 9.55 25.57
N ASP A 361 25.00 9.28 26.54
CA ASP A 361 24.23 8.04 26.57
C ASP A 361 23.26 7.95 25.39
N ILE A 362 22.59 9.07 25.07
CA ILE A 362 21.69 9.18 23.92
C ILE A 362 22.48 8.96 22.62
N LYS A 363 23.62 9.65 22.46
CA LYS A 363 24.53 9.49 21.33
C LYS A 363 24.96 8.03 21.15
N LYS A 364 25.38 7.37 22.24
CA LYS A 364 25.80 5.97 22.22
C LYS A 364 24.66 5.04 21.79
N LYS A 365 23.43 5.27 22.28
CA LYS A 365 22.25 4.51 21.85
C LYS A 365 22.01 4.63 20.34
N ILE A 366 22.03 5.86 19.82
CA ILE A 366 21.85 6.14 18.39
C ILE A 366 22.96 5.49 17.56
N PHE A 367 24.21 5.60 18.01
CA PHE A 367 25.36 5.03 17.29
C PHE A 367 25.30 3.51 17.24
N ASN A 368 24.80 2.85 18.29
CA ASN A 368 24.59 1.41 18.29
C ASN A 368 23.53 0.99 17.26
N GLU A 369 22.45 1.77 17.11
CA GLU A 369 21.42 1.51 16.09
C GLU A 369 21.97 1.70 14.68
N VAL A 370 22.68 2.81 14.43
CA VAL A 370 23.34 3.06 13.14
C VAL A 370 24.34 1.95 12.82
N PHE A 371 25.16 1.54 13.79
CA PHE A 371 26.10 0.43 13.63
C PHE A 371 25.38 -0.89 13.27
N SER A 372 24.24 -1.19 13.91
CA SER A 372 23.43 -2.37 13.57
C SER A 372 22.87 -2.31 12.16
N ASN A 373 22.45 -1.14 11.68
CA ASN A 373 22.00 -0.96 10.30
C ASN A 373 23.16 -1.16 9.31
N PHE A 374 24.36 -0.68 9.66
CA PHE A 374 25.56 -0.87 8.85
C PHE A 374 25.98 -2.35 8.78
N GLU A 375 25.87 -3.08 9.88
CA GLU A 375 26.09 -4.54 9.91
C GLU A 375 25.11 -5.28 8.99
N ARG A 376 23.81 -4.94 9.05
CA ARG A 376 22.78 -5.54 8.17
C ARG A 376 23.06 -5.25 6.70
N ALA A 377 23.50 -4.03 6.40
CA ALA A 377 23.87 -3.62 5.04
C ALA A 377 25.21 -4.18 4.55
N ASN A 378 25.98 -4.87 5.41
CA ASN A 378 27.33 -5.35 5.12
C ASN A 378 28.31 -4.22 4.71
N VAL A 379 28.19 -3.03 5.30
CA VAL A 379 28.99 -1.84 4.92
C VAL A 379 30.09 -1.50 5.93
N ASN A 380 30.22 -2.22 7.04
CA ASN A 380 31.32 -2.00 7.98
C ASN A 380 32.67 -2.50 7.41
N PRO A 381 33.81 -2.01 7.93
CA PRO A 381 35.13 -2.39 7.43
C PRO A 381 35.33 -3.91 7.34
N GLY A 382 35.76 -4.39 6.17
CA GLY A 382 35.98 -5.82 5.90
C GLY A 382 34.74 -6.58 5.41
N GLN A 383 33.58 -5.94 5.30
CA GLN A 383 32.36 -6.56 4.79
C GLN A 383 32.18 -6.34 3.28
N LYS A 384 31.33 -7.17 2.67
CA LYS A 384 31.14 -7.26 1.20
C LYS A 384 30.87 -5.91 0.53
N ASN A 385 30.03 -5.07 1.13
CA ASN A 385 29.57 -3.83 0.53
C ASN A 385 30.36 -2.59 0.99
N HIS A 386 31.42 -2.78 1.79
CA HIS A 386 32.18 -1.68 2.39
C HIS A 386 32.77 -0.72 1.35
N GLU A 387 33.47 -1.24 0.34
CA GLU A 387 34.12 -0.40 -0.69
C GLU A 387 33.11 0.40 -1.50
N ALA A 388 31.99 -0.23 -1.89
CA ALA A 388 30.90 0.45 -2.57
C ALA A 388 30.29 1.56 -1.68
N ALA A 389 30.05 1.26 -0.40
CA ALA A 389 29.53 2.24 0.55
C ALA A 389 30.51 3.40 0.76
N LYS A 390 31.83 3.17 0.85
CA LYS A 390 32.83 4.24 0.95
C LYS A 390 32.75 5.20 -0.22
N ILE A 391 32.63 4.69 -1.44
CA ILE A 391 32.51 5.52 -2.64
C ILE A 391 31.24 6.37 -2.57
N ILE A 392 30.10 5.78 -2.20
CA ILE A 392 28.82 6.49 -2.06
C ILE A 392 28.90 7.55 -0.95
N ILE A 393 29.38 7.19 0.24
CA ILE A 393 29.52 8.08 1.40
C ILE A 393 30.40 9.27 1.04
N LYS A 394 31.57 9.03 0.45
CA LYS A 394 32.50 10.09 0.03
C LYS A 394 31.85 11.02 -0.99
N THR A 395 31.10 10.46 -1.93
CA THR A 395 30.42 11.25 -2.95
C THR A 395 29.32 12.12 -2.34
N LEU A 396 28.48 11.55 -1.47
CA LEU A 396 27.42 12.27 -0.75
C LEU A 396 27.98 13.42 0.07
N LEU A 397 29.04 13.20 0.85
CA LEU A 397 29.66 14.26 1.67
C LEU A 397 30.21 15.40 0.81
N ASN A 398 30.69 15.12 -0.41
CA ASN A 398 31.18 16.13 -1.34
C ASN A 398 30.06 16.84 -2.11
N SER A 399 28.83 16.31 -2.11
CA SER A 399 27.70 16.80 -2.91
C SER A 399 26.53 17.31 -2.05
N ASN A 400 26.82 17.88 -0.88
CA ASN A 400 25.82 18.36 0.09
C ASN A 400 24.78 17.27 0.44
N ASN A 401 25.24 16.02 0.61
CA ASN A 401 24.45 14.85 0.96
C ASN A 401 23.39 14.43 -0.07
N VAL A 402 23.51 14.86 -1.33
CA VAL A 402 22.57 14.51 -2.41
C VAL A 402 23.33 13.92 -3.60
N LEU A 403 22.97 12.71 -4.02
CA LEU A 403 23.57 12.02 -5.16
C LEU A 403 22.49 11.60 -6.16
N HIS A 404 22.64 11.92 -7.44
CA HIS A 404 21.70 11.41 -8.44
C HIS A 404 21.90 9.91 -8.70
N VAL A 405 20.80 9.15 -8.85
CA VAL A 405 20.84 7.68 -8.94
C VAL A 405 21.66 7.15 -10.13
N SER A 406 21.79 7.93 -11.21
CA SER A 406 22.62 7.55 -12.37
C SER A 406 24.09 7.43 -12.01
N MET A 407 24.61 8.34 -11.17
CA MET A 407 26.01 8.32 -10.72
C MET A 407 26.29 7.13 -9.80
N LEU A 408 25.30 6.71 -8.99
CA LEU A 408 25.49 5.59 -8.07
C LEU A 408 25.79 4.27 -8.82
N ARG A 409 25.15 4.07 -9.98
CA ARG A 409 25.36 2.90 -10.85
C ARG A 409 26.73 2.91 -11.51
N GLU A 410 27.19 4.07 -11.96
CA GLU A 410 28.50 4.25 -12.57
C GLU A 410 29.64 4.02 -11.56
N LEU A 411 29.39 4.34 -10.28
CA LEU A 411 30.42 4.35 -9.25
C LEU A 411 30.67 3.01 -8.56
N THR A 412 29.65 2.14 -8.42
CA THR A 412 29.76 1.01 -7.47
C THR A 412 29.57 -0.38 -8.05
N ASN A 413 29.06 -0.55 -9.28
CA ASN A 413 28.64 -1.85 -9.83
C ASN A 413 27.69 -2.67 -8.90
N VAL A 414 27.16 -2.06 -7.83
CA VAL A 414 26.23 -2.69 -6.87
C VAL A 414 24.80 -2.27 -7.24
N GLU A 415 23.87 -3.23 -7.20
CA GLU A 415 22.45 -2.94 -7.36
C GLU A 415 21.98 -2.04 -6.20
N PRO A 416 21.40 -0.86 -6.46
CA PRO A 416 20.99 0.07 -5.41
C PRO A 416 20.04 -0.54 -4.37
N GLY A 417 19.25 -1.56 -4.75
CA GLY A 417 18.28 -2.23 -3.87
C GLY A 417 18.91 -2.75 -2.57
N ASP A 418 20.04 -3.46 -2.65
CA ASP A 418 20.68 -4.12 -1.50
C ASP A 418 21.16 -3.11 -0.43
N LEU A 419 21.51 -1.89 -0.86
CA LEU A 419 22.01 -0.82 0.02
C LEU A 419 20.88 0.08 0.56
N LEU A 420 19.79 0.21 -0.20
CA LEU A 420 18.62 1.02 0.17
C LEU A 420 17.70 0.27 1.15
N GLU A 421 17.64 -1.06 1.11
CA GLU A 421 16.76 -1.87 1.96
C GLU A 421 17.18 -1.89 3.45
N ASN A 422 18.44 -1.57 3.75
CA ASN A 422 19.03 -1.73 5.09
C ASN A 422 19.10 -0.43 5.91
N ASN A 423 18.31 0.60 5.56
CA ASN A 423 18.25 1.88 6.27
C ASN A 423 19.60 2.62 6.37
N VAL A 424 20.48 2.48 5.38
CA VAL A 424 21.75 3.24 5.33
C VAL A 424 21.62 4.45 4.42
N PHE A 425 21.03 4.26 3.24
CA PHE A 425 20.77 5.31 2.28
C PHE A 425 19.27 5.38 1.97
N ALA A 426 18.76 6.59 1.75
CA ALA A 426 17.40 6.82 1.33
C ALA A 426 17.35 7.09 -0.18
N TYR A 427 16.25 6.71 -0.82
CA TYR A 427 16.01 6.99 -2.24
C TYR A 427 14.76 7.84 -2.38
N HIS A 428 14.94 9.02 -2.96
CA HIS A 428 13.89 9.99 -3.22
C HIS A 428 13.42 9.86 -4.68
N PRO A 429 12.36 9.09 -4.96
CA PRO A 429 11.91 8.83 -6.33
C PRO A 429 11.47 10.08 -7.07
N LYS A 430 11.05 11.13 -6.36
CA LYS A 430 10.60 12.40 -6.96
C LYS A 430 11.71 13.09 -7.74
N ASP A 431 12.88 13.17 -7.12
CA ASP A 431 14.04 13.90 -7.64
C ASP A 431 15.10 12.94 -8.23
N MET A 432 14.86 11.63 -8.14
CA MET A 432 15.78 10.55 -8.53
C MET A 432 17.13 10.65 -7.82
N THR A 433 17.10 11.08 -6.56
CA THR A 433 18.29 11.28 -5.72
C THR A 433 18.38 10.24 -4.62
N VAL A 434 19.60 10.09 -4.11
CA VAL A 434 19.99 9.24 -2.99
C VAL A 434 20.63 10.15 -1.95
N THR A 435 20.27 9.94 -0.69
CA THR A 435 20.80 10.68 0.47
C THR A 435 21.18 9.70 1.58
N PHE A 436 21.71 10.20 2.69
CA PHE A 436 21.77 9.39 3.92
C PHE A 436 20.36 9.15 4.45
N GLN A 437 20.08 7.93 4.91
CA GLN A 437 18.76 7.58 5.44
C GLN A 437 18.38 8.38 6.68
N SER A 438 19.32 9.02 7.39
CA SER A 438 18.99 9.96 8.46
C SER A 438 20.19 10.83 8.80
N ARG A 439 19.92 11.94 9.49
CA ARG A 439 20.96 12.79 10.08
C ARG A 439 21.84 12.02 11.07
N SER A 440 21.29 11.06 11.80
CA SER A 440 22.05 10.20 12.71
C SER A 440 23.18 9.43 12.01
N ILE A 441 22.94 8.99 10.77
CA ILE A 441 23.93 8.27 9.97
C ILE A 441 25.03 9.22 9.50
N GLU A 442 24.65 10.40 9.01
CA GLU A 442 25.59 11.45 8.65
C GLU A 442 26.48 11.80 9.84
N TYR A 443 25.88 12.02 11.01
CA TYR A 443 26.58 12.34 12.25
C TYR A 443 27.53 11.21 12.68
N TYR A 444 27.10 9.94 12.60
CA TYR A 444 27.94 8.79 12.87
C TYR A 444 29.15 8.70 11.93
N ILE A 445 28.94 8.93 10.62
CA ILE A 445 30.02 8.92 9.62
C ILE A 445 31.01 10.05 9.88
N GLN A 446 30.54 11.26 10.18
CA GLN A 446 31.38 12.42 10.48
C GLN A 446 32.29 12.17 11.70
N GLU A 447 31.79 11.47 12.72
CA GLU A 447 32.57 11.10 13.90
C GLU A 447 33.50 9.90 13.64
N ASN A 448 33.24 9.11 12.59
CA ASN A 448 33.99 7.92 12.21
C ASN A 448 34.68 8.04 10.83
N VAL A 449 35.01 9.25 10.39
CA VAL A 449 35.51 9.54 9.04
C VAL A 449 36.62 8.60 8.59
N LYS A 450 37.59 8.29 9.47
CA LYS A 450 38.73 7.39 9.17
C LYS A 450 38.32 5.98 8.71
N LYS A 451 37.11 5.53 9.03
CA LYS A 451 36.61 4.22 8.63
C LYS A 451 35.98 4.25 7.23
N PHE A 452 35.53 5.41 6.75
CA PHE A 452 34.68 5.54 5.56
C PHE A 452 35.23 6.46 4.47
N ILE A 453 36.20 7.31 4.78
CA ILE A 453 36.97 8.16 3.86
C ILE A 453 38.43 7.73 3.95
#